data_AF-A0A7X5WVM9-F1
#
_entry.id   AF-A0A7X5WVM9-F1
#
_cell.length_a   1.000
_cell.length_b   1.000
_cell.length_c   1.000
_cell.angle_alpha   90.00
_cell.angle_beta   90.00
_cell.angle_gamma   90.00
#
_symmetry.space_group_name_H-M   'P 1'
#
loop_
_entity.id
_entity.type
_entity.pdbx_description
1 polymer ?
#
loop_
_entity_poly.entity_id
_entity_poly.type
_entity_poly.pdbx_seq_one_letter_code
_entity_poly.pdbx_strand_id
1 'polypeptide(L)'
;MLQRQGEVDADGEPIRTRRQPTGAPPQERTSPGQFLREVRGELRKVAWPSRSETVNYSIVVLVTIVVLGALIYGLDWLFSTFILELFEN
;
A
#
# COMPACT_ATOMS: atom_id res chain seq x y z
N MET A 1 -12.34 -10.10 65.38
CA MET A 1 -12.25 -9.73 63.95
C MET A 1 -13.05 -10.76 63.16
N LEU A 2 -14.19 -10.35 62.60
CA LEU A 2 -15.14 -11.22 61.91
C LEU A 2 -14.70 -11.44 60.46
N GLN A 3 -14.31 -12.67 60.11
CA GLN A 3 -14.19 -13.09 58.70
C GLN A 3 -15.48 -13.82 58.31
N ARG A 4 -16.14 -13.23 57.31
CA ARG A 4 -17.43 -13.61 56.77
C ARG A 4 -17.40 -15.07 56.32
N GLN A 5 -18.31 -15.87 56.87
CA GLN A 5 -18.58 -17.24 56.47
C GLN A 5 -18.95 -17.24 54.99
N GLY A 6 -18.22 -18.04 54.21
CA GLY A 6 -18.58 -18.33 52.83
C GLY A 6 -19.93 -19.06 52.84
N GLU A 7 -20.85 -18.55 52.05
CA GLU A 7 -22.15 -19.19 51.81
C GLU A 7 -21.90 -20.63 51.35
N VAL A 8 -22.41 -21.58 52.13
CA VAL A 8 -22.34 -23.01 51.89
C VAL A 8 -23.72 -23.43 51.42
N ASP A 9 -23.78 -24.22 50.35
CA ASP A 9 -25.03 -24.73 49.82
C ASP A 9 -25.69 -25.70 50.83
N ALA A 10 -26.96 -26.06 50.64
CA ALA A 10 -27.71 -26.93 51.55
C ALA A 10 -27.03 -28.29 51.83
N ASP A 11 -26.11 -28.70 50.96
CA ASP A 11 -25.32 -29.93 51.03
C ASP A 11 -23.95 -29.76 51.73
N GLY A 12 -23.62 -28.56 52.24
CA GLY A 12 -22.40 -28.30 53.01
C GLY A 12 -21.13 -28.06 52.18
N GLU A 13 -21.26 -27.94 50.86
CA GLU A 13 -20.14 -27.68 49.97
C GLU A 13 -19.82 -26.16 49.89
N PRO A 14 -18.55 -25.74 50.05
CA PRO A 14 -18.19 -24.33 50.00
C PRO A 14 -18.41 -23.80 48.58
N ILE A 15 -19.30 -22.81 48.42
CA ILE A 15 -19.54 -22.16 47.12
C ILE A 15 -18.27 -21.42 46.73
N ARG A 16 -17.44 -22.08 45.91
CA ARG A 16 -16.27 -21.46 45.29
C ARG A 16 -16.78 -20.50 44.23
N THR A 17 -16.99 -19.25 44.61
CA THR A 17 -17.18 -18.15 43.65
C THR A 17 -15.96 -18.16 42.73
N ARG A 18 -16.15 -18.74 41.53
CA ARG A 18 -15.14 -18.78 40.47
C ARG A 18 -14.79 -17.33 40.17
N ARG A 19 -13.64 -16.90 40.69
CA ARG A 19 -13.05 -15.60 40.40
C ARG A 19 -12.88 -15.54 38.89
N GLN A 20 -13.74 -14.78 38.23
CA GLN A 20 -13.66 -14.59 36.79
C GLN A 20 -12.34 -13.87 36.54
N PRO A 21 -11.41 -14.44 35.76
CA PRO A 21 -10.19 -13.73 35.42
C PRO A 21 -10.62 -12.53 34.58
N THR A 22 -10.44 -11.33 35.10
CA THR A 22 -10.48 -10.09 34.31
C THR A 22 -9.27 -10.12 33.38
N GLY A 23 -9.34 -10.94 32.34
CA GLY A 23 -8.42 -10.90 31.22
C GLY A 23 -8.66 -9.60 30.49
N ALA A 24 -7.64 -8.75 30.38
CA ALA A 24 -7.65 -7.65 29.44
C ALA A 24 -8.14 -8.17 28.07
N PRO A 25 -9.03 -7.44 27.36
CA PRO A 25 -9.56 -7.92 26.10
C PRO A 25 -8.37 -8.24 25.17
N PRO A 26 -8.38 -9.40 24.49
CA PRO A 26 -7.35 -9.74 23.53
C PRO A 26 -7.17 -8.57 22.56
N GLN A 27 -5.96 -8.04 22.47
CA GLN A 27 -5.65 -6.96 21.53
C GLN A 27 -5.84 -7.55 20.13
N GLU A 28 -6.97 -7.23 19.51
CA GLU A 28 -7.44 -7.80 18.26
C GLU A 28 -6.52 -7.29 17.14
N ARG A 29 -5.46 -8.04 16.85
CA ARG A 29 -4.56 -7.74 15.73
C ARG A 29 -5.38 -7.86 14.45
N THR A 30 -5.39 -6.82 13.62
CA THR A 30 -6.05 -6.85 12.31
C THR A 30 -5.60 -8.08 11.55
N SER A 31 -6.56 -8.97 11.26
CA SER A 31 -6.27 -10.18 10.48
C SER A 31 -5.88 -9.79 9.04
N PRO A 32 -5.04 -10.59 8.35
CA PRO A 32 -4.70 -10.32 6.95
C PRO A 32 -5.92 -10.19 6.03
N GLY A 33 -7.00 -10.93 6.29
CA GLY A 33 -8.26 -10.81 5.55
C GLY A 33 -8.98 -9.48 5.77
N GLN A 34 -8.95 -8.96 7.00
CA GLN A 34 -9.48 -7.63 7.32
C GLN A 34 -8.65 -6.53 6.65
N PHE A 35 -7.32 -6.65 6.66
CA PHE A 35 -6.41 -5.72 5.99
C PHE A 35 -6.68 -5.63 4.49
N LEU A 36 -6.83 -6.77 3.78
CA LEU A 36 -7.16 -6.77 2.35
C LEU A 36 -8.51 -6.11 2.05
N ARG A 37 -9.49 -6.27 2.96
CA ARG A 37 -10.80 -5.64 2.83
C ARG A 37 -10.69 -4.11 2.98
N GLU A 38 -9.90 -3.64 3.94
CA GLU A 38 -9.60 -2.23 4.14
C GLU A 38 -8.85 -1.63 2.94
N VAL A 39 -7.80 -2.30 2.43
CA VAL A 39 -7.05 -1.89 1.23
C VAL A 39 -7.95 -1.79 0.00
N ARG A 40 -8.83 -2.78 -0.24
CA ARG A 40 -9.81 -2.71 -1.34
C ARG A 40 -10.77 -1.54 -1.18
N GLY A 41 -11.16 -1.20 0.05
CA GLY A 41 -11.97 -0.02 0.37
C GLY A 41 -11.25 1.27 -0.03
N GLU A 42 -9.97 1.39 0.28
CA GLU A 42 -9.16 2.57 -0.04
C GLU A 42 -8.83 2.66 -1.54
N LEU A 43 -8.52 1.54 -2.20
CA LEU A 43 -8.25 1.50 -3.65
C LEU A 43 -9.45 1.94 -4.49
N ARG A 44 -10.68 1.85 -3.98
CA ARG A 44 -11.87 2.39 -4.66
C ARG A 44 -11.95 3.92 -4.63
N LYS A 45 -11.22 4.59 -3.74
CA LYS A 45 -11.11 6.05 -3.71
C LYS A 45 -10.08 6.57 -4.71
N VAL A 46 -9.22 5.69 -5.24
CA VAL A 46 -8.26 6.06 -6.28
C VAL A 46 -9.01 6.36 -7.56
N ALA A 47 -8.86 7.58 -8.06
CA ALA A 47 -9.39 7.98 -9.35
C ALA A 47 -8.53 7.35 -10.45
N TRP A 48 -8.94 6.18 -10.93
CA TRP A 48 -8.28 5.55 -12.06
C TRP A 48 -8.60 6.34 -13.34
N PRO A 49 -7.60 6.66 -14.15
CA PRO A 49 -7.78 7.47 -15.34
C PRO A 49 -8.73 6.77 -16.33
N SER A 50 -9.49 7.56 -17.07
CA SER A 50 -10.27 7.03 -18.18
C SER A 50 -9.34 6.51 -19.28
N ARG A 51 -9.80 5.54 -20.08
CA ARG A 51 -8.99 5.02 -21.21
C ARG A 51 -8.55 6.13 -22.16
N SER A 52 -9.40 7.14 -22.35
CA SER A 52 -9.10 8.35 -23.13
C SER A 52 -7.96 9.18 -22.52
N GLU A 53 -7.96 9.40 -21.21
CA GLU A 53 -6.87 10.14 -20.54
C GLU A 53 -5.54 9.41 -20.68
N THR A 54 -5.54 8.09 -20.43
CA THR A 54 -4.33 7.27 -20.58
C THR A 54 -3.77 7.37 -21.99
N VAL A 55 -4.62 7.23 -23.02
CA VAL A 55 -4.19 7.33 -24.42
C VAL A 55 -3.67 8.73 -24.75
N ASN A 56 -4.35 9.79 -24.30
CA ASN A 56 -3.90 11.16 -24.54
C ASN A 56 -2.52 11.42 -23.94
N TYR A 57 -2.29 11.02 -22.68
CA TYR A 57 -0.99 11.17 -22.06
C TYR A 57 0.09 10.33 -22.73
N SER A 58 -0.23 9.09 -23.14
CA SER A 58 0.71 8.25 -23.89
C SER A 58 1.09 8.87 -25.24
N ILE A 59 0.14 9.48 -25.97
CA ILE A 59 0.42 10.15 -27.24
C ILE A 59 1.36 11.34 -27.03
N VAL A 60 1.11 12.17 -26.01
CA VAL A 60 1.99 13.32 -25.69
C VAL A 60 3.42 12.85 -25.41
N VAL A 61 3.58 11.80 -24.61
CA VAL A 61 4.90 11.22 -24.29
C VAL A 61 5.55 10.64 -25.55
N LEU A 62 4.81 9.90 -26.38
CA LEU A 62 5.31 9.33 -27.63
C LEU A 62 5.86 10.40 -28.57
N VAL A 63 5.08 11.47 -28.79
CA VAL A 63 5.49 12.61 -29.63
C VAL A 63 6.74 13.27 -29.05
N THR A 64 6.77 13.48 -27.74
CA THR A 64 7.93 14.10 -27.07
C THR A 64 9.20 13.28 -27.27
N ILE A 65 9.12 11.96 -27.11
CA ILE A 65 10.27 11.05 -27.31
C ILE A 65 10.72 11.08 -28.77
N VAL A 66 9.80 11.07 -29.74
CA VAL A 66 10.13 11.14 -31.16
C VAL A 66 10.84 12.45 -31.50
N VAL A 67 10.36 13.59 -30.99
CA VAL A 67 10.99 14.90 -31.23
C VAL A 67 12.38 14.96 -30.63
N LEU A 68 12.53 14.58 -29.35
CA LEU A 68 13.83 14.58 -28.69
C LEU A 68 14.81 13.61 -29.36
N GLY A 69 14.34 12.42 -29.74
CA GLY A 69 15.14 11.43 -30.46
C GLY A 69 15.61 11.95 -31.83
N ALA A 70 14.72 12.62 -32.58
CA ALA A 70 15.09 13.23 -33.86
C ALA A 70 16.11 14.37 -33.69
N LEU A 71 15.98 15.19 -32.64
CA LEU A 71 16.94 16.25 -32.32
C LEU A 71 18.32 15.69 -31.98
N ILE A 72 18.38 14.69 -31.09
CA ILE A 72 19.64 14.02 -30.72
C ILE A 72 20.27 13.38 -31.95
N TYR A 73 19.49 12.62 -32.72
CA TYR A 73 19.97 11.98 -33.95
C TYR A 73 20.53 12.99 -34.96
N GLY A 74 19.82 14.09 -35.19
CA GLY A 74 20.29 15.15 -36.09
C GLY A 74 21.58 15.80 -35.61
N LEU A 75 21.70 16.03 -34.30
CA LEU A 75 22.89 16.61 -33.69
C LEU A 75 24.09 15.66 -33.76
N ASP A 76 23.88 14.36 -33.49
CA ASP A 76 24.91 13.33 -33.58
C ASP A 76 25.41 13.17 -35.02
N TRP A 77 24.50 13.21 -36.00
CA TRP A 77 24.85 13.15 -37.41
C TRP A 77 25.66 14.37 -37.86
N LEU A 78 25.26 15.57 -37.43
CA LEU A 78 25.99 16.81 -37.70
C LEU A 78 27.40 16.77 -37.11
N PHE A 79 27.53 16.41 -35.83
CA PHE A 79 28.83 16.32 -35.18
C PHE A 79 29.71 15.22 -35.77
N SER A 80 29.15 14.06 -36.11
CA SER A 80 29.91 12.97 -36.73
C SER A 80 30.52 13.40 -38.06
N THR A 81 29.73 14.08 -38.90
CA THR A 81 30.21 14.58 -40.20
C THR A 81 31.28 15.65 -40.01
N PHE A 82 31.05 16.62 -39.12
CA PHE A 82 32.00 17.71 -38.85
C PHE A 82 33.33 17.22 -38.28
N ILE A 83 33.29 16.24 -37.36
CA ILE A 83 34.48 15.64 -36.77
C ILE A 83 35.30 14.90 -37.83
N LEU A 84 34.66 14.09 -38.69
CA LEU A 84 35.36 13.36 -39.75
C LEU A 84 36.09 14.31 -40.70
N GLU A 85 35.44 15.40 -41.12
CA GLU A 85 36.02 16.39 -42.02
C GLU A 85 37.18 17.16 -41.38
N LEU A 86 37.12 17.44 -40.07
CA LEU A 86 38.22 18.07 -39.33
C LEU A 86 39.45 17.16 -39.21
N PHE A 87 39.27 15.84 -39.10
CA PHE A 87 40.38 14.89 -38.94
C PHE A 87 40.96 14.40 -40.28
N GLU A 88 40.19 14.45 -41.37
CA GLU A 88 40.69 14.12 -42.72
C GLU A 88 41.45 15.28 -43.40
N ASN A 89 41.41 16.50 -42.84
CA ASN A 89 42.16 17.67 -43.30
C ASN A 89 43.33 18.02 -42.35
#